data_AF-A0A5E6N2A5-F1
#
_entry.id   AF-A0A5E6N2A5-F1
#
_cell.length_a   1.000
_cell.length_b   1.000
_cell.length_c   1.000
_cell.angle_alpha   90.00
_cell.angle_beta   90.00
_cell.angle_gamma   90.00
#
_symmetry.space_group_name_H-M   'P 1'
#
loop_
_entity.id
_entity.type
_entity.pdbx_description
1 polymer ?
#
loop_
_entity_poly.entity_id
_entity_poly.type
_entity_poly.pdbx_seq_one_letter_code
_entity_poly.pdbx_strand_id
1 'polypeptide(L)'
;MNLKANQAIAFEDSHNGIVSSSDANLKTLITVNEYTKTHQFDGAMAVLDHLGEPNNKPFTMLSGEHTEHSYVGIDYLQELYAKNY
;
A
#
# COMPACT_ATOMS: atom_id res chain seq x y z
N MET A 1 4.29 13.15 -16.86
CA MET A 1 4.38 14.00 -15.64
C MET A 1 5.85 14.21 -15.31
N ASN A 2 6.25 15.36 -14.75
CA ASN A 2 7.65 15.65 -14.43
C ASN A 2 7.96 15.33 -12.94
N LEU A 3 7.72 14.08 -12.54
CA LEU A 3 7.93 13.58 -11.17
C LEU A 3 8.89 12.39 -11.21
N LYS A 4 9.76 12.31 -10.20
CA LYS A 4 10.58 11.12 -9.94
C LYS A 4 9.74 10.07 -9.22
N ALA A 5 10.13 8.80 -9.32
CA ALA A 5 9.44 7.70 -8.66
C ALA A 5 9.39 7.90 -7.12
N ASN A 6 10.46 8.44 -6.53
CA ASN A 6 10.50 8.81 -5.11
C ASN A 6 9.70 10.09 -4.74
N GLN A 7 8.77 10.50 -5.59
CA GLN A 7 7.81 11.57 -5.32
C GLN A 7 6.37 11.07 -5.47
N ALA A 8 6.19 9.75 -5.60
CA ALA A 8 4.89 9.12 -5.81
C ALA A 8 4.78 7.81 -5.02
N ILE A 9 3.53 7.42 -4.81
CA ILE A 9 3.12 6.13 -4.26
C ILE A 9 2.14 5.51 -5.26
N ALA A 10 2.30 4.23 -5.55
CA ALA A 10 1.33 3.45 -6.30
C ALA A 10 0.34 2.77 -5.33
N PHE A 11 -0.92 2.68 -5.76
CA PHE A 11 -1.95 1.88 -5.11
C PHE A 11 -2.30 0.76 -6.07
N GLU A 12 -2.17 -0.48 -5.62
CA GLU A 12 -2.37 -1.66 -6.46
C GLU A 12 -3.17 -2.73 -5.71
N ASP A 13 -3.74 -3.68 -6.45
CA ASP A 13 -4.53 -4.78 -5.89
C ASP A 13 -4.09 -6.16 -6.36
N SER A 14 -3.09 -6.23 -7.24
CA SER A 14 -2.70 -7.46 -7.95
C SER A 14 -1.19 -7.66 -8.00
N HIS A 15 -0.77 -8.91 -8.24
CA HIS A 15 0.65 -9.25 -8.37
C HIS A 15 1.30 -8.52 -9.55
N ASN A 16 0.61 -8.42 -10.69
CA ASN A 16 1.14 -7.70 -11.85
C ASN A 16 1.29 -6.20 -11.56
N GLY A 17 0.39 -5.63 -10.76
CA GLY A 17 0.47 -4.25 -10.30
C GLY A 17 1.73 -3.97 -9.49
N ILE A 18 2.03 -4.83 -8.50
CA ILE A 18 3.25 -4.66 -7.69
C ILE A 18 4.53 -4.89 -8.50
N VAL A 19 4.54 -5.86 -9.43
CA VAL A 19 5.69 -6.06 -10.34
C VAL A 19 5.93 -4.81 -11.19
N SER A 20 4.88 -4.28 -11.83
CA SER A 20 4.94 -3.08 -12.67
C SER A 20 5.42 -1.84 -11.89
N SER A 21 4.85 -1.61 -10.71
CA SER A 21 5.21 -0.45 -9.88
C SER A 21 6.62 -0.57 -9.31
N SER A 22 7.06 -1.78 -8.96
CA SER A 22 8.45 -2.05 -8.52
C SER A 22 9.45 -1.81 -9.65
N ASP A 23 9.16 -2.27 -10.88
CA ASP A 23 10.00 -1.99 -12.06
C ASP A 23 10.10 -0.49 -12.36
N ALA A 24 9.05 0.28 -12.01
CA ALA A 24 9.03 1.74 -12.08
C ALA A 24 9.71 2.44 -10.88
N ASN A 25 10.25 1.69 -9.92
CA ASN A 25 10.83 2.18 -8.66
C ASN A 25 9.85 2.95 -7.77
N LEU A 26 8.55 2.67 -7.87
CA LEU A 26 7.53 3.26 -7.03
C LEU A 26 7.39 2.46 -5.73
N LYS A 27 7.16 3.18 -4.63
CA LYS A 27 6.68 2.54 -3.41
C LYS A 27 5.20 2.21 -3.58
N THR A 28 4.77 1.03 -3.16
CA THR A 28 3.42 0.53 -3.46
C THR A 28 2.69 0.12 -2.18
N LEU A 29 1.47 0.63 -2.03
CA LEU A 29 0.49 0.18 -1.04
C LEU A 29 -0.49 -0.77 -1.73
N ILE A 30 -0.73 -1.94 -1.12
CA ILE A 30 -1.64 -2.94 -1.69
C ILE A 30 -2.95 -2.97 -0.93
N THR A 31 -4.06 -3.06 -1.67
CA THR A 31 -5.36 -3.50 -1.14
C THR A 31 -5.79 -4.78 -1.83
N VAL A 32 -5.98 -5.87 -1.11
CA VAL A 32 -6.40 -7.13 -1.72
C VAL A 32 -7.90 -7.18 -1.97
N ASN A 33 -8.32 -8.09 -2.85
CA ASN A 33 -9.72 -8.47 -3.01
C ASN A 33 -9.83 -10.01 -3.00
N GLU A 34 -11.03 -10.54 -3.20
CA GLU A 34 -11.28 -11.99 -3.16
C GLU A 34 -10.45 -12.79 -4.18
N TYR A 35 -10.06 -12.18 -5.30
CA TYR A 35 -9.26 -12.81 -6.34
C TYR A 35 -7.76 -12.75 -6.06
N THR A 36 -7.30 -11.78 -5.26
CA THR A 36 -5.87 -11.47 -5.11
C THR A 36 -5.33 -11.73 -3.70
N LYS A 37 -6.18 -12.14 -2.74
CA LYS A 37 -5.78 -12.47 -1.37
C LYS A 37 -4.71 -13.57 -1.24
N THR A 38 -4.53 -14.41 -2.26
CA THR A 38 -3.51 -15.47 -2.28
C THR A 38 -2.26 -15.08 -3.08
N HIS A 39 -2.23 -13.88 -3.66
CA HIS A 39 -1.04 -13.39 -4.36
C HIS A 39 0.08 -13.05 -3.38
N GLN A 40 1.31 -13.12 -3.87
CA GLN A 40 2.49 -12.64 -3.16
C GLN A 40 2.73 -11.17 -3.56
N PHE A 41 2.96 -10.34 -2.54
CA PHE A 41 3.15 -8.89 -2.67
C PHE A 41 4.49 -8.44 -2.06
N ASP A 42 5.55 -9.18 -2.38
CA ASP A 42 6.90 -8.88 -1.91
C ASP A 42 7.31 -7.44 -2.30
N GLY A 43 7.86 -6.69 -1.35
CA GLY A 43 8.28 -5.30 -1.56
C GLY A 43 7.19 -4.25 -1.37
N ALA A 44 5.94 -4.64 -1.08
CA ALA A 44 4.90 -3.69 -0.71
C ALA A 44 5.26 -2.94 0.59
N MET A 45 4.90 -1.66 0.69
CA MET A 45 5.00 -0.92 1.96
C MET A 45 4.07 -1.53 3.02
N ALA A 46 2.86 -1.88 2.62
CA ALA A 46 1.88 -2.60 3.40
C ALA A 46 0.87 -3.28 2.46
N VAL A 47 0.20 -4.30 3.00
CA VAL A 47 -0.90 -5.01 2.34
C VAL A 47 -2.11 -4.94 3.26
N LEU A 48 -3.20 -4.37 2.76
CA LEU A 48 -4.44 -4.13 3.49
C LEU A 48 -5.59 -4.90 2.83
N ASP A 49 -6.67 -5.17 3.56
CA ASP A 49 -7.91 -5.68 2.99
C ASP A 49 -8.72 -4.61 2.24
N HIS A 50 -8.62 -3.36 2.67
CA HIS A 50 -9.18 -2.17 2.02
C HIS A 50 -8.52 -0.89 2.56
N LEU A 51 -8.89 0.29 2.05
CA LEU A 51 -8.34 1.57 2.52
C LEU A 51 -8.92 2.04 3.87
N GLY A 52 -10.03 1.46 4.30
CA GLY A 52 -10.72 1.87 5.51
C GLY A 52 -11.60 3.11 5.30
N GLU A 53 -12.53 3.33 6.22
CA GLU A 53 -13.43 4.49 6.24
C GLU A 53 -13.34 5.17 7.60
N PRO A 54 -13.30 6.52 7.65
CA PRO A 54 -13.31 7.28 8.91
C PRO A 54 -14.53 6.96 9.80
N ASN A 55 -15.63 6.50 9.20
CA ASN A 55 -16.91 6.27 9.87
C ASN A 55 -17.14 4.80 10.23
N ASN A 56 -16.17 4.18 10.91
CA ASN A 56 -16.29 2.86 11.54
C ASN A 56 -16.11 1.64 10.61
N LYS A 57 -15.21 1.73 9.62
CA LYS A 57 -14.74 0.56 8.86
C LYS A 57 -13.21 0.54 8.83
N PRO A 58 -12.53 0.11 9.90
CA PRO A 58 -11.07 0.08 9.94
C PRO A 58 -10.53 -0.94 8.93
N PHE A 59 -9.41 -0.63 8.27
CA PHE A 59 -8.70 -1.66 7.50
C PHE A 59 -8.13 -2.73 8.43
N THR A 60 -7.94 -3.92 7.88
CA THR A 60 -7.10 -4.98 8.44
C THR A 60 -5.77 -4.97 7.73
N MET A 61 -4.68 -4.90 8.49
CA MET A 61 -3.34 -5.09 7.96
C MET A 61 -3.04 -6.58 7.80
N LEU A 62 -2.77 -7.00 6.56
CA LEU A 62 -2.42 -8.37 6.21
C LEU A 62 -0.90 -8.58 6.21
N SER A 63 -0.15 -7.54 5.87
CA SER A 63 1.32 -7.48 5.93
C SER A 63 1.80 -6.04 6.05
N GLY A 64 2.92 -5.81 6.74
CA GLY A 64 3.49 -4.49 6.99
C GLY A 64 3.87 -4.27 8.45
N GLU A 65 4.41 -3.10 8.75
CA GLU A 65 4.68 -2.70 10.13
C GLU A 65 3.39 -2.27 10.85
N HIS A 66 3.33 -2.56 12.15
CA HIS A 66 2.20 -2.14 12.99
C HIS A 66 1.97 -0.62 12.93
N THR A 67 0.69 -0.22 12.91
CA THR A 67 0.24 1.17 12.91
C THR A 67 -1.00 1.35 13.78
N GLU A 68 -1.19 2.56 14.31
CA GLU A 68 -2.40 2.94 15.05
C GLU A 68 -3.49 3.54 14.12
N HIS A 69 -3.18 3.74 12.84
CA HIS A 69 -4.13 4.25 11.87
C HIS A 69 -5.19 3.19 11.50
N SER A 70 -6.44 3.63 11.33
CA SER A 70 -7.57 2.76 10.98
C SER A 70 -8.03 2.92 9.53
N TYR A 71 -7.60 3.96 8.83
CA TYR A 71 -7.87 4.18 7.42
C TYR A 71 -6.66 4.86 6.76
N VAL A 72 -6.59 4.80 5.44
CA VAL A 72 -5.49 5.35 4.66
C VAL A 72 -5.70 6.85 4.47
N GLY A 73 -5.18 7.62 5.43
CA GLY A 73 -5.05 9.07 5.36
C GLY A 73 -3.68 9.52 4.87
N ILE A 74 -3.51 10.84 4.68
CA ILE A 74 -2.23 11.43 4.26
C ILE A 74 -1.15 11.24 5.33
N ASP A 75 -1.53 11.32 6.61
CA ASP A 75 -0.68 11.04 7.76
C ASP A 75 -0.11 9.62 7.74
N TYR A 76 -0.96 8.62 7.51
CA TYR A 76 -0.51 7.24 7.39
C TYR A 76 0.39 7.01 6.17
N LEU A 77 0.04 7.61 5.02
CA LEU A 77 0.88 7.54 3.83
C LEU A 77 2.26 8.18 4.05
N GLN A 78 2.34 9.28 4.79
CA GLN A 78 3.61 9.90 5.18
C GLN A 78 4.42 8.99 6.11
N GLU A 79 3.77 8.33 7.07
CA GLU A 79 4.40 7.34 7.95
C GLU A 79 5.02 6.19 7.15
N LEU A 80 4.23 5.55 6.28
CA LEU A 80 4.71 4.47 5.40
C LEU A 80 5.85 4.94 4.50
N TYR A 81 5.75 6.15 3.96
CA TYR A 81 6.75 6.68 3.06
C TYR A 81 8.11 6.90 3.76
N ALA A 82 8.09 7.29 5.02
CA ALA A 82 9.29 7.57 5.81
C ALA A 82 10.03 6.31 6.27
N LYS A 83 9.34 5.17 6.41
CA LYS A 83 9.85 3.98 7.12
C LYS A 83 10.66 2.98 6.29
N ASN A 84 10.67 3.07 4.96
CA ASN A 84 11.45 2.14 4.14
C ASN A 84 12.77 2.75 3.67
N TYR A 85 13.88 2.16 4.14
CA TYR A 85 15.26 2.39 3.70
C TYR A 85 15.62 1.51 2.50
#